data_AF-A0A921JRG0-F1
#
_entry.id   AF-A0A921JRG0-F1
#
_cell.length_a   1.000
_cell.length_b   1.000
_cell.length_c   1.000
_cell.angle_alpha   90.00
_cell.angle_beta   90.00
_cell.angle_gamma   90.00
#
_symmetry.space_group_name_H-M   'P 1'
#
loop_
_entity.id
_entity.type
_entity.pdbx_description
1 polymer ?
#
loop_
_entity_poly.entity_id
_entity_poly.type
_entity_poly.pdbx_seq_one_letter_code
_entity_poly.pdbx_strand_id
1 'polypeptide(L)'
;MEHVPIDLDAPLSDTRGTVVVDTESGRALLRVTGSGDRLKVVAHLEDGRAPKLEGVHASRSLRQAAATLAASRPLRAFLLPNAGVDSVYRPVATVMMILPFVLGGAMAAAGLFWESIGWVRFVILTGGLALLVIAADAMDKARRYRQWAALKHGERVKAAELELPPLQEEFDVDDVKEEYGKLLSDIVYRIENPALFDAQEPVSKAFTLALLQWDNNDGVATPDERRALAHRVRATFTAAKANAERLGMDHLPEVARAKARTALKAAVVAADKSAPEPERETALRRAVAILDDLALYYLPTGSDARKAITGRGAPQLPGRRNV
;
A
#
# COMPACT_ATOMS: atom_id res chain seq x y z
N MET A 1 21.64 -1.55 9.56
CA MET A 1 21.20 -0.61 10.62
C MET A 1 19.93 -1.19 11.26
N GLU A 2 19.94 -1.52 12.55
CA GLU A 2 18.74 -2.04 13.22
C GLU A 2 17.60 -1.00 13.21
N HIS A 3 16.42 -1.44 12.81
CA HIS A 3 15.21 -0.63 12.68
C HIS A 3 14.04 -1.39 13.31
N VAL A 4 13.24 -0.70 14.12
CA VAL A 4 12.08 -1.29 14.82
C VAL A 4 10.80 -0.72 14.20
N PRO A 5 9.86 -1.55 13.69
CA PRO A 5 8.61 -1.04 13.16
C PRO A 5 7.83 -0.30 14.25
N ILE A 6 7.32 0.89 13.89
CA ILE A 6 6.47 1.70 14.77
C ILE A 6 5.14 1.95 14.05
N ASP A 7 4.06 1.87 14.81
CA ASP A 7 2.73 2.24 14.35
C ASP A 7 2.67 3.74 14.01
N LEU A 8 2.14 4.09 12.83
CA LEU A 8 1.97 5.47 12.44
C LEU A 8 1.00 6.22 13.36
N ASP A 9 0.07 5.53 14.02
CA ASP A 9 -0.87 6.15 14.96
C ASP A 9 -0.31 6.23 16.39
N ALA A 10 0.91 5.74 16.62
CA ALA A 10 1.59 5.89 17.90
C ALA A 10 1.76 7.38 18.27
N PRO A 11 1.59 7.75 19.54
CA PRO A 11 1.77 9.11 20.00
C PRO A 11 3.25 9.51 19.89
N LEU A 12 3.51 10.79 19.64
CA LEU A 12 4.88 11.32 19.53
C LEU A 12 5.70 11.13 20.81
N SER A 13 5.06 10.96 21.97
CA SER A 13 5.72 10.61 23.23
C SER A 13 6.53 9.33 23.15
N ASP A 14 6.08 8.37 22.34
CA ASP A 14 6.60 7.00 22.28
C ASP A 14 7.66 6.87 21.17
N THR A 15 7.76 7.88 20.32
CA THR A 15 8.63 7.90 19.13
C THR A 15 9.89 8.76 19.35
N ARG A 16 10.44 8.71 20.58
CA ARG A 16 11.64 9.47 20.93
C ARG A 16 12.85 8.99 20.13
N GLY A 17 13.49 9.90 19.41
CA GLY A 17 14.67 9.64 18.62
C GLY A 17 14.49 10.00 17.15
N THR A 18 15.21 9.28 16.29
CA THR A 18 15.13 9.42 14.84
C THR A 18 14.25 8.31 14.29
N VAL A 19 13.23 8.68 13.53
CA VAL A 19 12.27 7.79 12.89
C VAL A 19 12.40 7.94 11.39
N VAL A 20 12.56 6.85 10.65
CA VAL A 20 12.42 6.84 9.19
C VAL A 20 10.94 6.67 8.89
N VAL A 21 10.37 7.60 8.13
CA VAL A 21 9.01 7.49 7.62
C VAL A 21 9.10 7.34 6.11
N ASP A 22 8.51 6.26 5.60
CA ASP A 22 8.34 6.03 4.17
C ASP A 22 7.06 6.72 3.73
N THR A 23 7.12 7.53 2.68
CA THR A 23 5.98 8.30 2.16
C THR A 23 5.82 8.08 0.66
N GLU A 24 4.67 8.43 0.09
CA GLU A 24 4.45 8.37 -1.37
C GLU A 24 5.46 9.19 -2.17
N SER A 25 6.02 10.25 -1.57
CA SER A 25 6.98 11.15 -2.23
C SER A 25 8.46 10.78 -1.96
N GLY A 26 8.73 9.67 -1.29
CA GLY A 26 10.08 9.27 -0.85
C GLY A 26 10.21 9.19 0.68
N ARG A 27 11.43 9.05 1.20
CA ARG A 27 11.65 8.84 2.63
C ARG A 27 11.96 10.14 3.37
N ALA A 28 11.55 10.19 4.62
CA ALA A 28 11.83 11.31 5.53
C ALA A 28 12.43 10.79 6.84
N LEU A 29 13.46 11.47 7.35
CA LEU A 29 13.97 11.25 8.70
C LEU A 29 13.30 12.24 9.64
N LEU A 30 12.41 11.77 10.51
CA LEU A 30 11.79 12.57 11.54
C LEU A 30 12.63 12.51 12.81
N ARG A 31 12.92 13.67 13.38
CA ARG A 31 13.59 13.78 14.68
C ARG A 31 12.63 14.44 15.66
N VAL A 32 12.28 13.70 16.70
CA VAL A 32 11.42 14.19 17.79
C VAL A 32 12.31 14.55 18.97
N THR A 33 12.31 15.83 19.36
CA THR A 33 13.08 16.34 20.51
C THR A 33 12.19 17.16 21.44
N GLY A 34 12.54 17.19 22.71
CA GLY A 34 11.77 17.90 23.74
C GLY A 34 11.52 17.02 24.95
N SER A 35 11.06 17.65 26.03
CA SER A 35 10.74 16.99 27.30
C SER A 35 9.39 17.52 27.80
N GLY A 36 8.55 16.62 28.32
CA GLY A 36 7.19 16.96 28.74
C GLY A 36 6.17 16.83 27.61
N ASP A 37 5.12 17.65 27.68
CA ASP A 37 3.93 17.54 26.85
C ASP A 37 4.01 18.30 25.51
N ARG A 38 5.04 19.13 25.34
CA ARG A 38 5.30 19.88 24.10
C ARG A 38 6.61 19.47 23.47
N LEU A 39 6.51 18.94 22.27
CA LEU A 39 7.61 18.39 21.49
C LEU A 39 7.91 19.26 20.27
N LYS A 40 9.16 19.20 19.83
CA LYS A 40 9.63 19.72 18.56
C LYS A 40 9.85 18.55 17.62
N VAL A 41 9.25 18.63 16.43
CA VAL A 41 9.40 17.62 15.38
C VAL A 41 10.06 18.29 14.19
N VAL A 42 11.17 17.74 13.72
CA VAL A 42 11.85 18.18 12.49
C VAL A 42 11.83 17.01 11.52
N ALA A 43 11.26 17.21 10.33
CA ALA A 43 11.37 16.22 9.26
C ALA A 43 12.48 16.63 8.31
N HIS A 44 13.40 15.73 8.03
CA HIS A 44 14.50 15.90 7.10
C HIS A 44 14.14 15.14 5.82
N LEU A 45 13.73 15.87 4.79
CA LEU A 45 13.18 15.31 3.55
C LEU A 45 14.30 15.03 2.53
N GLU A 46 14.06 14.10 1.61
CA GLU A 46 15.02 13.78 0.53
C GLU A 46 15.34 14.97 -0.39
N ASP A 47 14.39 15.88 -0.58
CA ASP A 47 14.59 17.12 -1.34
C ASP A 47 15.52 18.11 -0.64
N GLY A 48 15.86 17.83 0.63
CA GLY A 48 16.77 18.56 1.51
C GLY A 48 16.13 19.63 2.38
N ARG A 49 14.80 19.83 2.29
CA ARG A 49 14.06 20.65 3.25
C ARG A 49 14.09 20.03 4.64
N ALA A 50 14.06 20.89 5.66
CA ALA A 50 13.96 20.50 7.06
C ALA A 50 12.79 21.21 7.78
N PRO A 51 11.53 21.03 7.34
CA PRO A 51 10.39 21.65 7.99
C PRO A 51 10.31 21.24 9.46
N LYS A 52 9.87 22.18 10.30
CA LYS A 52 9.79 22.00 11.75
C LYS A 52 8.39 22.36 12.26
N LEU A 53 7.91 21.55 13.19
CA LEU A 53 6.76 21.86 14.03
C LEU A 53 7.26 22.05 15.46
N GLU A 54 6.91 23.19 16.06
CA GLU A 54 7.28 23.53 17.43
C GLU A 54 6.01 23.52 18.31
N GLY A 55 6.14 23.08 19.57
CA GLY A 55 5.03 23.06 20.52
C GLY A 55 3.96 22.00 20.23
N VAL A 56 4.33 20.91 19.55
CA VAL A 56 3.39 19.82 19.22
C VAL A 56 3.05 19.03 20.48
N HIS A 57 1.77 18.81 20.73
CA HIS A 57 1.31 18.04 21.88
C HIS A 57 1.81 16.58 21.79
N ALA A 58 2.25 16.01 22.90
CA ALA A 58 2.87 14.68 22.95
C ALA A 58 1.92 13.56 22.50
N SER A 59 0.60 13.75 22.68
CA SER A 59 -0.44 12.82 22.22
C SER A 59 -0.73 12.86 20.72
N ARG A 60 -0.17 13.82 19.97
CA ARG A 60 -0.38 13.87 18.52
C ARG A 60 0.23 12.63 17.88
N SER A 61 -0.49 12.01 16.94
CA SER A 61 0.02 10.82 16.23
C SER A 61 1.23 11.15 15.36
N LEU A 62 2.14 10.18 15.20
CA LEU A 62 3.25 10.25 14.26
C LEU A 62 2.76 10.50 12.83
N ARG A 63 1.65 9.87 12.41
CA ARG A 63 1.02 10.01 11.09
C ARG A 63 0.72 11.46 10.76
N GLN A 64 0.01 12.13 11.67
CA GLN A 64 -0.38 13.53 11.47
C GLN A 64 0.84 14.45 11.40
N ALA A 65 1.83 14.23 12.26
CA ALA A 65 3.05 15.04 12.26
C ALA A 65 3.85 14.82 10.96
N ALA A 66 4.02 13.57 10.54
CA ALA A 66 4.72 13.21 9.30
C ALA A 66 4.00 13.74 8.07
N ALA A 67 2.67 13.55 7.96
CA ALA A 67 1.88 14.04 6.85
C ALA A 67 1.94 15.57 6.73
N THR A 68 1.88 16.28 7.86
CA THR A 68 1.98 17.75 7.89
C THR A 68 3.35 18.23 7.42
N LEU A 69 4.42 17.56 7.86
CA LEU A 69 5.79 17.98 7.58
C LEU A 69 6.28 17.59 6.18
N ALA A 70 5.95 16.37 5.73
CA ALA A 70 6.36 15.86 4.42
C ALA A 70 5.43 16.34 3.29
N ALA A 71 4.24 16.85 3.62
CA ALA A 71 3.19 17.19 2.66
C ALA A 71 2.84 16.01 1.72
N SER A 72 2.97 14.79 2.24
CA SER A 72 2.74 13.54 1.53
C SER A 72 2.19 12.50 2.50
N ARG A 73 1.56 11.45 1.96
CA ARG A 73 0.96 10.40 2.77
C ARG A 73 2.06 9.49 3.34
N PRO A 74 2.14 9.31 4.67
CA PRO A 74 3.04 8.33 5.28
C PRO A 74 2.47 6.91 5.13
N LEU A 75 3.31 5.98 4.70
CA LEU A 75 2.96 4.57 4.44
C LEU A 75 3.34 3.67 5.63
N ARG A 76 4.50 3.94 6.23
CA ARG A 76 5.07 3.18 7.36
C ARG A 76 6.17 3.96 8.06
N ALA A 77 6.46 3.58 9.30
CA ALA A 77 7.51 4.19 10.09
C ALA A 77 8.39 3.14 10.78
N PHE A 78 9.68 3.47 10.94
CA PHE A 78 10.64 2.66 11.64
C PHE A 78 11.49 3.52 12.58
N LEU A 79 11.61 3.10 13.84
CA LEU A 79 12.54 3.71 14.77
C LEU A 79 13.97 3.34 14.41
N LEU A 80 14.84 4.34 14.37
CA LEU A 80 16.29 4.14 14.34
C LEU A 80 16.86 4.45 15.73
N PRO A 81 16.99 3.44 16.62
CA PRO A 81 17.53 3.65 17.95
C PRO A 81 18.96 4.18 17.87
N ASN A 82 19.23 5.26 18.64
CA ASN A 82 20.51 5.94 18.74
C ASN A 82 21.07 6.50 17.43
N ALA A 83 20.23 6.73 16.42
CA ALA A 83 20.66 7.38 15.19
C ALA A 83 20.56 8.91 15.30
N GLY A 84 21.62 9.61 14.91
CA GLY A 84 21.59 11.05 14.66
C GLY A 84 21.15 11.36 13.23
N VAL A 85 20.89 12.63 12.94
CA VAL A 85 20.72 13.13 11.57
C VAL A 85 21.87 14.08 11.27
N ASP A 86 22.58 13.84 10.17
CA ASP A 86 23.68 14.66 9.70
C ASP A 86 23.43 15.12 8.25
N SER A 87 24.01 16.25 7.88
CA SER A 87 23.93 16.77 6.51
C SER A 87 25.13 16.30 5.69
N VAL A 88 24.88 15.64 4.56
CA VAL A 88 25.93 15.21 3.64
C VAL A 88 26.30 16.36 2.71
N TYR A 89 27.58 16.71 2.71
CA TYR A 89 28.15 17.76 1.86
C TYR A 89 28.22 17.31 0.40
N ARG A 90 27.74 18.15 -0.53
CA ARG A 90 27.79 17.91 -1.98
C ARG A 90 28.81 18.85 -2.64
N PRO A 91 30.03 18.39 -2.93
CA PRO A 91 31.10 19.27 -3.42
C PRO A 91 30.75 19.95 -4.75
N VAL A 92 30.16 19.22 -5.69
CA VAL A 92 29.77 19.77 -7.01
C VAL A 92 28.68 20.84 -6.89
N ALA A 93 27.67 20.61 -6.04
CA ALA A 93 26.61 21.58 -5.80
C ALA A 93 27.16 22.85 -5.14
N THR A 94 28.09 22.71 -4.18
CA THR A 94 28.73 23.85 -3.54
C THR A 94 29.60 24.66 -4.51
N VAL A 95 30.34 24.00 -5.41
CA VAL A 95 31.13 24.70 -6.45
C VAL A 95 30.23 25.47 -7.41
N MET A 96 29.15 24.85 -7.91
CA MET A 96 28.17 25.53 -8.78
C MET A 96 27.48 26.71 -8.09
N MET A 97 27.37 26.67 -6.77
CA MET A 97 26.76 27.72 -5.96
C MET A 97 27.70 28.93 -5.76
N ILE A 98 29.02 28.70 -5.74
CA ILE A 98 30.04 29.76 -5.54
C ILE A 98 30.40 30.45 -6.86
N LEU A 99 30.37 29.73 -7.98
CA LEU A 99 30.80 30.23 -9.28
C LEU A 99 30.13 31.56 -9.70
N PRO A 100 28.80 31.77 -9.54
CA PRO A 100 28.16 33.04 -9.85
C PRO A 100 28.61 34.20 -8.95
N PHE A 101 29.01 33.93 -7.70
CA PHE A 101 29.55 34.96 -6.81
C PHE A 101 30.93 35.42 -7.25
N VAL A 102 31.79 34.48 -7.65
CA VAL A 102 33.13 34.78 -8.17
C VAL A 102 33.01 35.57 -9.46
N LEU A 103 32.15 35.13 -10.39
CA LEU A 103 31.95 35.81 -11.66
C LEU A 103 31.30 37.19 -11.49
N GLY A 104 30.24 37.29 -10.68
CA GLY A 104 29.55 38.55 -10.40
C GLY A 104 30.45 39.56 -9.68
N GLY A 105 31.25 39.09 -8.71
CA GLY A 105 32.24 39.90 -8.00
C GLY A 105 33.35 40.39 -8.93
N ALA A 106 33.88 39.52 -9.80
CA ALA A 106 34.90 39.89 -10.78
C ALA A 106 34.36 40.91 -11.80
N MET A 107 33.12 40.75 -12.28
CA MET A 107 32.46 41.72 -13.15
C MET A 107 32.26 43.07 -12.43
N ALA A 108 31.75 43.06 -11.20
CA ALA A 108 31.56 44.29 -10.42
C ALA A 108 32.90 45.02 -10.21
N ALA A 109 33.96 44.29 -9.83
CA ALA A 109 35.30 44.84 -9.67
C ALA A 109 35.85 45.40 -11.00
N ALA A 110 35.69 44.69 -12.12
CA ALA A 110 36.10 45.18 -13.43
C ALA A 110 35.35 46.47 -13.82
N GLY A 111 34.04 46.55 -13.56
CA GLY A 111 33.27 47.77 -13.80
C GLY A 111 33.68 48.96 -12.92
N LEU A 112 34.19 48.69 -11.71
CA LEU A 112 34.68 49.71 -10.77
C LEU A 112 36.07 50.23 -11.14
N PHE A 113 37.02 49.33 -11.45
CA PHE A 113 38.44 49.66 -11.57
C PHE A 113 38.93 49.85 -13.01
N TRP A 114 38.16 49.42 -14.01
CA TRP A 114 38.57 49.49 -15.42
C TRP A 114 38.00 50.74 -16.13
N GLU A 115 38.60 51.89 -15.84
CA GLU A 115 38.11 53.20 -16.32
C GLU A 115 38.23 53.40 -17.83
N SER A 116 39.15 52.68 -18.50
CA SER A 116 39.45 52.85 -19.93
C SER A 116 38.33 52.38 -20.88
N ILE A 117 37.29 51.71 -20.36
CA ILE A 117 36.20 51.11 -21.17
C ILE A 117 34.98 52.04 -21.27
N GLY A 118 35.06 53.26 -20.73
CA GLY A 118 34.02 54.27 -20.86
C GLY A 118 32.68 53.84 -20.24
N TRP A 119 31.57 54.02 -20.96
CA TRP A 119 30.22 53.74 -20.45
C TRP A 119 29.94 52.24 -20.22
N VAL A 120 30.66 51.35 -20.91
CA VAL A 120 30.50 49.88 -20.81
C VAL A 120 30.81 49.40 -19.38
N ARG A 121 31.68 50.11 -18.64
CA ARG A 121 31.98 49.78 -17.24
C ARG A 121 30.73 49.77 -16.34
N PHE A 122 29.76 50.66 -16.60
CA PHE A 122 28.50 50.70 -15.84
C PHE A 122 27.59 49.52 -16.17
N VAL A 123 27.61 49.04 -17.42
CA VAL A 123 26.88 47.83 -17.83
C VAL A 123 27.47 46.60 -17.14
N ILE A 124 28.80 46.47 -17.14
CA ILE A 124 29.50 45.35 -16.47
C ILE A 124 29.26 45.40 -14.96
N LEU A 125 29.34 46.58 -14.34
CA LEU A 125 29.06 46.76 -12.91
C LEU A 125 27.63 46.37 -12.55
N THR A 126 26.64 46.87 -13.30
CA THR A 126 25.22 46.58 -13.05
C THR A 126 24.93 45.09 -13.28
N GLY A 127 25.49 44.49 -14.33
CA GLY A 127 25.36 43.06 -14.60
C GLY A 127 26.00 42.19 -13.51
N GLY A 128 27.20 42.57 -13.03
CA GLY A 128 27.87 41.90 -11.92
C GLY A 128 27.06 41.97 -10.62
N LEU A 129 26.52 43.15 -10.29
CA LEU A 129 25.68 43.34 -9.10
C LEU A 129 24.36 42.55 -9.19
N ALA A 130 23.70 42.56 -10.35
CA ALA A 130 22.50 41.77 -10.60
C ALA A 130 22.76 40.26 -10.46
N LEU A 131 23.89 39.79 -11.00
CA LEU A 131 24.29 38.38 -10.86
C LEU A 131 24.53 38.01 -9.40
N LEU A 132 25.14 38.88 -8.59
CA LEU A 132 25.31 38.66 -7.14
C LEU A 132 23.97 38.56 -6.40
N VAL A 133 23.00 39.40 -6.74
CA VAL A 133 21.66 39.36 -6.12
C VAL A 133 20.94 38.06 -6.49
N ILE A 134 20.96 37.67 -7.77
CA ILE A 134 20.37 36.41 -8.24
C ILE A 134 21.07 35.22 -7.58
N ALA A 135 22.40 35.27 -7.45
CA ALA A 135 23.17 34.21 -6.80
C ALA A 135 22.85 34.09 -5.30
N ALA A 136 22.62 35.21 -4.60
CA ALA A 136 22.20 35.23 -3.20
C ALA A 136 20.81 34.61 -3.00
N ASP A 137 19.84 34.96 -3.84
CA ASP A 137 18.49 34.37 -3.81
C ASP A 137 18.53 32.87 -4.17
N ALA A 138 19.27 32.51 -5.22
CA ALA A 138 19.49 31.12 -5.60
C ALA A 138 20.19 30.33 -4.48
N MET A 139 21.13 30.93 -3.76
CA MET A 139 21.85 30.33 -2.64
C MET A 139 20.91 30.04 -1.46
N ASP A 140 20.01 30.96 -1.13
CA ASP A 140 19.00 30.73 -0.08
C ASP A 140 18.03 29.60 -0.47
N LYS A 141 17.62 29.56 -1.74
CA LYS A 141 16.84 28.46 -2.31
C LYS A 141 17.64 27.15 -2.35
N ALA A 142 18.95 27.21 -2.58
CA ALA A 142 19.81 26.04 -2.72
C ALA A 142 20.31 25.46 -1.39
N ARG A 143 20.25 26.20 -0.27
CA ARG A 143 20.36 25.64 1.08
C ARG A 143 19.30 24.56 1.35
N ARG A 144 18.25 24.50 0.52
CA ARG A 144 17.26 23.42 0.48
C ARG A 144 17.79 22.12 -0.13
N TYR A 145 18.97 22.05 -0.76
CA TYR A 145 19.53 20.84 -1.38
C TYR A 145 20.54 20.07 -0.49
N ARG A 146 20.42 20.14 0.84
CA ARG A 146 21.21 19.29 1.74
C ARG A 146 20.64 17.88 1.74
N GLN A 147 21.43 16.87 1.38
CA GLN A 147 20.99 15.50 1.59
C GLN A 147 21.18 15.10 3.04
N TRP A 148 20.14 14.55 3.64
CA TRP A 148 20.16 14.12 5.03
C TRP A 148 20.49 12.63 5.11
N ALA A 149 21.37 12.29 6.05
CA ALA A 149 21.74 10.90 6.34
C ALA A 149 21.50 10.60 7.81
N ALA A 150 21.09 9.36 8.08
CA ALA A 150 21.09 8.82 9.42
C ALA A 150 22.52 8.44 9.81
N LEU A 151 22.96 8.87 11.00
CA LEU A 151 24.29 8.60 11.53
C LEU A 151 24.19 7.59 12.68
N LYS A 152 24.84 6.43 12.55
CA LYS A 152 24.95 5.43 13.63
C LYS A 152 26.39 4.89 13.69
N HIS A 153 27.02 4.96 14.86
CA HIS A 153 28.41 4.51 15.08
C HIS A 153 29.45 5.02 14.05
N GLY A 154 29.27 6.26 13.56
CA GLY A 154 30.19 6.87 12.58
C GLY A 154 29.87 6.55 11.11
N GLU A 155 28.94 5.64 10.85
CA GLU A 155 28.47 5.34 9.50
C GLU A 155 27.30 6.26 9.12
N ARG A 156 27.37 6.84 7.91
CA ARG A 156 26.34 7.71 7.33
C ARG A 156 25.57 6.92 6.28
N VAL A 157 24.30 6.66 6.54
CA VAL A 157 23.41 5.97 5.59
C VAL A 157 22.32 6.95 5.16
N LYS A 158 22.16 7.16 3.84
CA LYS A 158 21.11 8.04 3.33
C LYS A 158 19.73 7.45 3.61
N ALA A 159 18.72 8.30 3.80
CA ALA A 159 17.33 7.87 3.96
C ALA A 159 16.88 6.89 2.85
N ALA A 160 17.20 7.22 1.59
CA ALA A 160 16.89 6.40 0.42
C ALA A 160 17.65 5.06 0.37
N GLU A 161 18.83 4.97 0.99
CA GLU A 161 19.71 3.78 0.95
C GLU A 161 19.46 2.83 2.14
N LEU A 162 18.61 3.21 3.10
CA LEU A 162 18.22 2.31 4.18
C LEU A 162 17.48 1.09 3.60
N GLU A 163 18.03 -0.09 3.80
CA GLU A 163 17.32 -1.33 3.54
C GLU A 163 16.21 -1.48 4.59
N LEU A 164 14.99 -1.11 4.18
CA LEU A 164 13.78 -1.37 4.94
C LEU A 164 13.19 -2.69 4.45
N PRO A 165 12.46 -3.43 5.30
CA PRO A 165 11.70 -4.60 4.85
C PRO A 165 10.83 -4.20 3.66
N PRO A 166 10.50 -5.10 2.73
CA PRO A 166 9.59 -4.77 1.63
C PRO A 166 8.25 -4.26 2.19
N LEU A 167 7.59 -3.38 1.46
CA LEU A 167 6.23 -3.00 1.81
C LEU A 167 5.42 -4.30 1.78
N GLN A 168 4.70 -4.63 2.86
CA GLN A 168 3.76 -5.74 2.79
C GLN A 168 2.78 -5.40 1.68
N GLU A 169 2.66 -6.28 0.69
CA GLU A 169 1.78 -6.07 -0.47
C GLU A 169 0.39 -5.68 0.06
N GLU A 170 -0.13 -4.54 -0.42
CA GLU A 170 -1.53 -4.22 -0.22
C GLU A 170 -2.32 -5.29 -0.95
N PHE A 171 -2.85 -6.26 -0.19
CA PHE A 171 -3.72 -7.28 -0.74
C PHE A 171 -5.00 -6.61 -1.20
N ASP A 172 -5.27 -6.72 -2.50
CA ASP A 172 -6.56 -6.29 -3.03
C ASP A 172 -7.62 -7.32 -2.64
N VAL A 173 -8.62 -6.87 -1.89
CA VAL A 173 -9.76 -7.70 -1.52
C VAL A 173 -10.62 -8.01 -2.76
N ASP A 174 -10.56 -7.18 -3.79
CA ASP A 174 -11.26 -7.43 -5.05
C ASP A 174 -10.73 -8.69 -5.76
N ASP A 175 -9.43 -9.00 -5.66
CA ASP A 175 -8.86 -10.26 -6.17
C ASP A 175 -9.45 -11.47 -5.44
N VAL A 176 -9.61 -11.38 -4.11
CA VAL A 176 -10.24 -12.45 -3.31
C VAL A 176 -11.71 -12.61 -3.69
N LYS A 177 -12.44 -11.51 -3.89
CA LYS A 177 -13.83 -11.53 -4.34
C LYS A 177 -13.95 -12.12 -5.75
N GLU A 178 -13.02 -11.81 -6.64
CA GLU A 178 -12.98 -12.36 -7.98
C GLU A 178 -12.72 -13.87 -7.95
N GLU A 179 -11.73 -14.32 -7.19
CA GLU A 179 -11.42 -15.74 -7.02
C GLU A 179 -12.62 -16.49 -6.41
N TYR A 180 -13.18 -15.98 -5.32
CA TYR A 180 -14.37 -16.56 -4.70
C TYR A 180 -15.58 -16.58 -5.65
N GLY A 181 -15.79 -15.52 -6.43
CA GLY A 181 -16.85 -15.46 -7.45
C GLY A 181 -16.66 -16.47 -8.59
N LYS A 182 -15.42 -16.73 -9.00
CA LYS A 182 -15.08 -17.79 -9.97
C LYS A 182 -15.44 -19.17 -9.40
N LEU A 183 -15.02 -19.46 -8.17
CA LEU A 183 -15.34 -20.72 -7.50
C LEU A 183 -16.85 -20.89 -7.27
N LEU A 184 -17.57 -19.81 -6.96
CA LEU A 184 -19.03 -19.81 -6.82
C LEU A 184 -19.76 -20.07 -8.14
N SER A 185 -19.13 -19.73 -9.26
CA SER A 185 -19.66 -19.98 -10.61
C SER A 185 -19.24 -21.35 -11.16
N ASP A 186 -18.25 -22.00 -10.56
CA ASP A 186 -17.82 -23.34 -10.92
C ASP A 186 -18.67 -24.39 -10.20
N ILE A 187 -19.65 -24.95 -10.91
CA ILE A 187 -20.55 -25.97 -10.36
C ILE A 187 -19.80 -27.24 -9.98
N VAL A 188 -18.76 -27.62 -10.73
CA VAL A 188 -17.97 -28.82 -10.44
C VAL A 188 -17.28 -28.61 -9.09
N TYR A 189 -16.60 -27.48 -8.93
CA TYR A 189 -15.95 -27.12 -7.67
C TYR A 189 -16.94 -27.05 -6.50
N ARG A 190 -18.13 -26.48 -6.70
CA ARG A 190 -19.16 -26.37 -5.65
C ARG A 190 -19.72 -27.71 -5.18
N ILE A 191 -19.84 -28.69 -6.07
CA ILE A 191 -20.29 -30.03 -5.71
C ILE A 191 -19.16 -30.81 -5.02
N GLU A 192 -17.92 -30.62 -5.49
CA GLU A 192 -16.75 -31.30 -4.94
C GLU A 192 -16.34 -30.77 -3.55
N ASN A 193 -16.40 -29.45 -3.35
CA ASN A 193 -15.95 -28.75 -2.14
C ASN A 193 -17.07 -27.91 -1.50
N PRO A 194 -18.19 -28.55 -1.09
CA PRO A 194 -19.40 -27.84 -0.64
C PRO A 194 -19.19 -27.03 0.65
N ALA A 195 -18.23 -27.41 1.50
CA ALA A 195 -17.96 -26.76 2.76
C ALA A 195 -17.57 -25.27 2.62
N LEU A 196 -16.95 -24.85 1.50
CA LEU A 196 -16.59 -23.44 1.27
C LEU A 196 -17.82 -22.53 1.22
N PHE A 197 -18.96 -23.08 0.79
CA PHE A 197 -20.21 -22.35 0.53
C PHE A 197 -21.24 -22.55 1.64
N ASP A 198 -20.90 -23.32 2.67
CA ASP A 198 -21.75 -23.55 3.82
C ASP A 198 -21.50 -22.50 4.90
N ALA A 199 -22.49 -21.65 5.15
CA ALA A 199 -22.44 -20.62 6.18
C ALA A 199 -22.41 -21.18 7.63
N GLN A 200 -22.71 -22.48 7.81
CA GLN A 200 -22.63 -23.15 9.10
C GLN A 200 -21.26 -23.76 9.37
N GLU A 201 -20.43 -23.99 8.34
CA GLU A 201 -19.08 -24.49 8.51
C GLU A 201 -18.21 -23.40 9.19
N PRO A 202 -17.58 -23.68 10.35
CA PRO A 202 -16.91 -22.65 11.15
C PRO A 202 -15.84 -21.85 10.39
N VAL A 203 -15.05 -22.51 9.54
CA VAL A 203 -13.97 -21.85 8.79
C VAL A 203 -14.52 -20.95 7.69
N SER A 204 -15.54 -21.41 6.96
CA SER A 204 -16.23 -20.63 5.91
C SER A 204 -17.01 -19.46 6.50
N LYS A 205 -17.65 -19.65 7.65
CA LYS A 205 -18.32 -18.59 8.41
C LYS A 205 -17.35 -17.47 8.80
N ALA A 206 -16.13 -17.81 9.25
CA ALA A 206 -15.11 -16.82 9.57
C ALA A 206 -14.73 -15.96 8.36
N PHE A 207 -14.62 -16.57 7.18
CA PHE A 207 -14.40 -15.85 5.92
C PHE A 207 -15.58 -14.94 5.55
N THR A 208 -16.82 -15.43 5.61
CA THR A 208 -18.01 -14.61 5.31
C THR A 208 -18.12 -13.41 6.25
N LEU A 209 -17.82 -13.59 7.55
CA LEU A 209 -17.81 -12.49 8.51
C LEU A 209 -16.70 -11.48 8.23
N ALA A 210 -15.51 -11.93 7.80
CA ALA A 210 -14.42 -11.04 7.41
C ALA A 210 -14.80 -10.19 6.18
N LEU A 211 -15.44 -10.80 5.17
CA LEU A 211 -15.96 -10.06 4.01
C LEU A 211 -17.03 -9.03 4.41
N LEU A 212 -17.96 -9.41 5.28
CA LEU A 212 -18.98 -8.48 5.76
C LEU A 212 -18.37 -7.31 6.54
N GLN A 213 -17.35 -7.56 7.36
CA GLN A 213 -16.61 -6.51 8.07
C GLN A 213 -15.87 -5.58 7.10
N TRP A 214 -15.31 -6.11 6.02
CA TRP A 214 -14.69 -5.29 4.98
C TRP A 214 -15.72 -4.36 4.32
N ASP A 215 -16.84 -4.92 3.86
CA ASP A 215 -17.88 -4.17 3.14
C ASP A 215 -18.54 -3.10 4.02
N ASN A 216 -18.79 -3.41 5.31
CA ASN A 216 -19.40 -2.47 6.24
C ASN A 216 -18.48 -1.31 6.65
N ASN A 217 -17.16 -1.47 6.49
CA ASN A 217 -16.17 -0.47 6.89
C ASN A 217 -15.60 0.30 5.68
N ASP A 218 -16.12 0.08 4.47
CA ASP A 218 -15.67 0.81 3.29
C ASP A 218 -15.95 2.31 3.44
N GLY A 219 -14.90 3.12 3.31
CA GLY A 219 -14.96 4.58 3.45
C GLY A 219 -15.01 5.13 4.89
N VAL A 220 -15.07 4.28 5.91
CA VAL A 220 -15.09 4.70 7.33
C VAL A 220 -13.81 4.28 8.06
N ALA A 221 -13.20 3.16 7.67
CA ALA A 221 -11.98 2.66 8.32
C ALA A 221 -10.78 3.57 8.07
N THR A 222 -9.90 3.68 9.07
CA THR A 222 -8.57 4.24 8.87
C THR A 222 -7.75 3.36 7.90
N PRO A 223 -6.69 3.89 7.26
CA PRO A 223 -5.85 3.10 6.37
C PRO A 223 -5.24 1.84 6.98
N ASP A 224 -4.97 1.83 8.28
CA ASP A 224 -4.34 0.70 8.96
C ASP A 224 -5.37 -0.36 9.34
N GLU A 225 -6.55 0.07 9.78
CA GLU A 225 -7.70 -0.82 9.94
C GLU A 225 -8.09 -1.48 8.61
N ARG A 226 -8.06 -0.71 7.50
CA ARG A 226 -8.31 -1.25 6.16
C ARG A 226 -7.28 -2.32 5.81
N ARG A 227 -5.98 -2.07 6.00
CA ARG A 227 -4.94 -3.09 5.77
C ARG A 227 -5.13 -4.33 6.63
N ALA A 228 -5.43 -4.16 7.92
CA ALA A 228 -5.68 -5.29 8.83
C ALA A 228 -6.90 -6.13 8.40
N LEU A 229 -7.98 -5.47 7.95
CA LEU A 229 -9.17 -6.15 7.41
C LEU A 229 -8.85 -6.90 6.11
N ALA A 230 -8.08 -6.32 5.20
CA ALA A 230 -7.68 -6.98 3.96
C ALA A 230 -6.88 -8.26 4.24
N HIS A 231 -5.91 -8.21 5.15
CA HIS A 231 -5.16 -9.41 5.58
C HIS A 231 -6.07 -10.47 6.20
N ARG A 232 -7.03 -10.06 7.04
CA ARG A 232 -8.00 -10.97 7.65
C ARG A 232 -8.86 -11.67 6.60
N VAL A 233 -9.35 -10.93 5.61
CA VAL A 233 -10.13 -11.48 4.49
C VAL A 233 -9.31 -12.51 3.72
N ARG A 234 -8.07 -12.18 3.33
CA ARG A 234 -7.21 -13.12 2.60
C ARG A 234 -6.90 -14.38 3.41
N ALA A 235 -6.50 -14.22 4.67
CA ALA A 235 -6.13 -15.34 5.53
C ALA A 235 -7.31 -16.29 5.78
N THR A 236 -8.49 -15.73 6.07
CA THR A 236 -9.70 -16.53 6.28
C THR A 236 -10.18 -17.21 5.00
N PHE A 237 -10.06 -16.55 3.84
CA PHE A 237 -10.36 -17.18 2.54
C PHE A 237 -9.45 -18.37 2.26
N THR A 238 -8.12 -18.20 2.40
CA THR A 238 -7.16 -19.28 2.18
C THR A 238 -7.41 -20.46 3.12
N ALA A 239 -7.71 -20.18 4.40
CA ALA A 239 -8.04 -21.22 5.36
C ALA A 239 -9.35 -21.94 5.02
N ALA A 240 -10.40 -21.21 4.63
CA ALA A 240 -11.69 -21.77 4.25
C ALA A 240 -11.57 -22.66 3.00
N LYS A 241 -10.86 -22.19 1.98
CA LYS A 241 -10.59 -22.94 0.75
C LYS A 241 -9.84 -24.24 1.04
N ALA A 242 -8.73 -24.16 1.78
CA ALA A 242 -7.94 -25.33 2.15
C ALA A 242 -8.74 -26.33 3.00
N ASN A 243 -9.59 -25.85 3.92
CA ASN A 243 -10.47 -26.72 4.71
C ASN A 243 -11.52 -27.41 3.84
N ALA A 244 -12.12 -26.67 2.89
CA ALA A 244 -13.11 -27.22 1.99
C ALA A 244 -12.52 -28.28 1.05
N GLU A 245 -11.33 -28.05 0.52
CA GLU A 245 -10.60 -29.02 -0.32
C GLU A 245 -10.16 -30.25 0.47
N ARG A 246 -9.81 -30.08 1.76
CA ARG A 246 -9.49 -31.19 2.66
C ARG A 246 -10.72 -32.05 2.99
N LEU A 247 -11.89 -31.43 3.20
CA LEU A 247 -13.13 -32.13 3.50
C LEU A 247 -13.77 -32.75 2.24
N GLY A 248 -13.69 -32.04 1.11
CA GLY A 248 -14.34 -32.40 -0.14
C GLY A 248 -15.81 -32.80 0.06
N MET A 249 -16.21 -33.90 -0.59
CA MET A 249 -17.56 -34.46 -0.49
C MET A 249 -17.87 -35.11 0.87
N ASP A 250 -16.91 -35.27 1.78
CA ASP A 250 -17.19 -35.83 3.11
C ASP A 250 -17.95 -34.87 4.02
N HIS A 251 -18.00 -33.57 3.69
CA HIS A 251 -18.90 -32.60 4.32
C HIS A 251 -20.38 -32.92 4.09
N LEU A 252 -20.71 -33.69 3.05
CA LEU A 252 -22.09 -34.08 2.77
C LEU A 252 -22.56 -35.18 3.74
N PRO A 253 -23.87 -35.19 4.08
CA PRO A 253 -24.48 -36.32 4.77
C PRO A 253 -24.19 -37.62 4.03
N GLU A 254 -23.87 -38.70 4.75
CA GLU A 254 -23.44 -39.97 4.16
C GLU A 254 -24.41 -40.50 3.09
N VAL A 255 -25.72 -40.39 3.37
CA VAL A 255 -26.81 -40.78 2.47
C VAL A 255 -26.85 -39.99 1.15
N ALA A 256 -26.30 -38.78 1.13
CA ALA A 256 -26.28 -37.89 -0.03
C ALA A 256 -25.03 -38.06 -0.91
N ARG A 257 -23.91 -38.57 -0.35
CA ARG A 257 -22.61 -38.63 -1.03
C ARG A 257 -22.65 -39.41 -2.34
N ALA A 258 -23.38 -40.54 -2.38
CA ALA A 258 -23.48 -41.36 -3.59
C ALA A 258 -24.17 -40.60 -4.74
N LYS A 259 -25.30 -39.94 -4.44
CA LYS A 259 -26.03 -39.11 -5.41
C LYS A 259 -25.19 -37.91 -5.84
N ALA A 260 -24.52 -37.23 -4.91
CA ALA A 260 -23.64 -36.11 -5.22
C ALA A 260 -22.48 -36.48 -6.15
N ARG A 261 -21.86 -37.66 -5.98
CA ARG A 261 -20.86 -38.18 -6.92
C ARG A 261 -21.43 -38.39 -8.33
N THR A 262 -22.67 -38.85 -8.44
CA THR A 262 -23.34 -38.96 -9.75
C THR A 262 -23.63 -37.60 -10.36
N ALA A 263 -24.07 -36.62 -9.56
CA ALA A 263 -24.27 -35.25 -10.00
C ALA A 263 -22.95 -34.62 -10.49
N LEU A 264 -21.85 -34.81 -9.75
CA LEU A 264 -20.52 -34.34 -10.13
C LEU A 264 -20.09 -34.87 -11.49
N LYS A 265 -20.20 -36.19 -11.72
CA LYS A 265 -19.86 -36.81 -13.01
C LYS A 265 -20.68 -36.22 -14.16
N ALA A 266 -21.98 -36.01 -13.95
CA ALA A 266 -22.83 -35.38 -14.94
C ALA A 266 -22.48 -33.89 -15.17
N ALA A 267 -22.12 -33.15 -14.11
CA ALA A 267 -21.70 -31.76 -14.20
C ALA A 267 -20.38 -31.61 -14.98
N VAL A 268 -19.42 -32.51 -14.78
CA VAL A 268 -18.15 -32.53 -15.55
C VAL A 268 -18.43 -32.70 -17.04
N VAL A 269 -19.27 -33.66 -17.43
CA VAL A 269 -19.65 -33.87 -18.85
C VAL A 269 -20.39 -32.65 -19.40
N ALA A 270 -21.27 -32.02 -18.62
CA ALA A 270 -21.98 -30.82 -19.05
C ALA A 270 -21.06 -29.60 -19.28
N ALA A 271 -20.00 -29.48 -18.46
CA ALA A 271 -19.00 -28.42 -18.54
C ALA A 271 -17.94 -28.65 -19.62
N ASP A 272 -17.76 -29.90 -20.08
CA ASP A 272 -16.79 -30.25 -21.13
C ASP A 272 -17.20 -29.64 -22.48
N LYS A 273 -16.41 -28.67 -22.96
CA LYS A 273 -16.64 -27.99 -24.25
C LYS A 273 -16.34 -28.86 -25.46
N SER A 274 -15.62 -29.97 -25.28
CA SER A 274 -15.29 -30.91 -26.36
C SER A 274 -16.39 -31.95 -26.60
N ALA A 275 -17.31 -32.12 -25.63
CA ALA A 275 -18.44 -33.02 -25.74
C ALA A 275 -19.53 -32.47 -26.70
N PRO A 276 -20.26 -33.34 -27.43
CA PRO A 276 -21.38 -32.94 -28.27
C PRO A 276 -22.46 -32.18 -27.49
N GLU A 277 -23.03 -31.13 -28.09
CA GLU A 277 -24.05 -30.29 -27.46
C GLU A 277 -25.26 -31.07 -26.87
N PRO A 278 -25.84 -32.08 -27.56
CA PRO A 278 -26.95 -32.87 -27.01
C PRO A 278 -26.56 -33.71 -25.77
N GLU A 279 -25.30 -34.15 -25.71
CA GLU A 279 -24.76 -34.91 -24.60
C GLU A 279 -24.56 -34.01 -23.38
N ARG A 280 -23.99 -32.82 -23.60
CA ARG A 280 -23.84 -31.78 -22.56
C ARG A 280 -25.18 -31.34 -21.97
N GLU A 281 -26.20 -31.14 -22.81
CA GLU A 281 -27.54 -30.74 -22.36
C GLU A 281 -28.21 -31.85 -21.55
N THR A 282 -28.05 -33.11 -21.96
CA THR A 282 -28.59 -34.27 -21.22
C THR A 282 -27.88 -34.45 -19.88
N ALA A 283 -26.55 -34.30 -19.86
CA ALA A 283 -25.76 -34.34 -18.64
C ALA A 283 -26.12 -33.20 -17.69
N LEU A 284 -26.32 -31.97 -18.21
CA LEU A 284 -26.79 -30.82 -17.43
C LEU A 284 -28.15 -31.09 -16.79
N ARG A 285 -29.14 -31.56 -17.57
CA ARG A 285 -30.48 -31.91 -17.03
C ARG A 285 -30.38 -32.97 -15.94
N ARG A 286 -29.50 -33.95 -16.10
CA ARG A 286 -29.28 -35.00 -15.10
C ARG A 286 -28.64 -34.45 -13.82
N ALA A 287 -27.61 -33.62 -13.92
CA ALA A 287 -26.97 -32.98 -12.78
C ALA A 287 -27.98 -32.12 -12.00
N VAL A 288 -28.74 -31.28 -12.72
CA VAL A 288 -29.81 -30.44 -12.17
C VAL A 288 -30.84 -31.27 -11.39
N ALA A 289 -31.37 -32.33 -12.00
CA ALA A 289 -32.38 -33.16 -11.37
C ALA A 289 -31.88 -33.83 -10.07
N ILE A 290 -30.61 -34.24 -10.02
CA ILE A 290 -30.03 -34.85 -8.82
C ILE A 290 -29.78 -33.78 -7.73
N LEU A 291 -29.31 -32.59 -8.11
CA LEU A 291 -29.07 -31.51 -7.16
C LEU A 291 -30.38 -30.99 -6.55
N ASP A 292 -31.44 -30.86 -7.37
CA ASP A 292 -32.77 -30.48 -6.89
C ASP A 292 -33.38 -31.55 -5.98
N ASP A 293 -33.10 -32.84 -6.21
CA ASP A 293 -33.51 -33.94 -5.32
C ASP A 293 -32.73 -33.95 -3.99
N LEU A 294 -31.45 -33.55 -4.00
CA LEU A 294 -30.66 -33.41 -2.78
C LEU A 294 -31.09 -32.21 -1.94
N ALA A 295 -31.47 -31.10 -2.58
CA ALA A 295 -32.01 -29.89 -1.97
C ALA A 295 -31.23 -29.35 -0.74
N LEU A 296 -29.91 -29.57 -0.68
CA LEU A 296 -29.07 -29.06 0.40
C LEU A 296 -28.79 -27.56 0.18
N TYR A 297 -29.02 -26.73 1.19
CA TYR A 297 -29.00 -25.26 1.07
C TYR A 297 -27.65 -24.67 0.62
N TYR A 298 -26.56 -25.42 0.77
CA TYR A 298 -25.20 -25.02 0.40
C TYR A 298 -24.71 -25.66 -0.91
N LEU A 299 -25.50 -26.57 -1.51
CA LEU A 299 -25.26 -27.06 -2.86
C LEU A 299 -25.88 -26.12 -3.91
N PRO A 300 -25.33 -26.06 -5.13
CA PRO A 300 -25.94 -25.29 -6.21
C PRO A 300 -27.33 -25.84 -6.52
N THR A 301 -28.31 -24.94 -6.67
CA THR A 301 -29.64 -25.33 -7.17
C THR A 301 -29.56 -25.69 -8.64
N GLY A 302 -30.57 -26.40 -9.15
CA GLY A 302 -30.72 -26.65 -10.58
C GLY A 302 -30.71 -25.38 -11.44
N SER A 303 -31.23 -24.28 -10.88
CA SER A 303 -31.23 -22.97 -11.53
C SER A 303 -29.83 -22.35 -11.61
N ASP A 304 -29.01 -22.52 -10.56
CA ASP A 304 -27.62 -22.07 -10.53
C ASP A 304 -26.75 -22.88 -11.48
N ALA A 305 -26.96 -24.20 -11.50
CA ALA A 305 -26.26 -25.11 -12.39
C ALA A 305 -26.50 -24.76 -13.87
N ARG A 306 -27.75 -24.41 -14.22
CA ARG A 306 -28.09 -23.97 -15.58
C ARG A 306 -27.43 -22.64 -15.94
N LYS A 307 -27.43 -21.65 -15.04
CA LYS A 307 -26.83 -20.32 -15.28
C LYS A 307 -25.32 -20.41 -15.49
N ALA A 308 -24.62 -21.16 -14.65
CA ALA A 308 -23.17 -21.26 -14.72
C ALA A 308 -22.68 -22.06 -15.95
N ILE A 309 -23.38 -23.14 -16.34
CA ILE A 309 -23.00 -23.93 -17.54
C ILE A 309 -23.37 -23.23 -18.86
N THR A 310 -24.46 -22.45 -18.90
CA THR A 310 -24.88 -21.70 -20.11
C THR A 310 -24.26 -20.30 -20.21
N GLY A 311 -23.43 -19.89 -19.25
CA GLY A 311 -22.73 -18.60 -19.25
C GLY A 311 -23.62 -17.38 -18.96
N ARG A 312 -24.84 -17.57 -18.46
CA ARG A 312 -25.76 -16.47 -18.14
C ARG A 312 -25.57 -16.00 -16.69
N GLY A 313 -24.53 -15.20 -16.49
CA GLY A 313 -24.33 -14.32 -15.33
C GLY A 313 -23.75 -15.01 -14.10
N ALA A 314 -22.49 -14.68 -13.76
CA ALA A 314 -21.91 -15.00 -12.47
C ALA A 314 -22.77 -14.37 -11.35
N PRO A 315 -22.99 -15.05 -10.21
CA PRO A 315 -23.66 -14.45 -9.07
C PRO A 315 -22.92 -13.17 -8.65
N GLN A 316 -23.63 -12.04 -8.56
CA GLN A 316 -23.06 -10.79 -8.07
C GLN A 316 -22.85 -10.91 -6.56
N LEU A 317 -21.60 -10.81 -6.13
CA LEU A 317 -21.27 -10.59 -4.71
C LEU A 317 -21.64 -9.15 -4.33
N PRO A 318 -22.13 -8.93 -3.10
CA PRO A 318 -22.30 -7.57 -2.57
C PRO A 318 -21.02 -6.74 -2.71
N GLY A 319 -21.16 -5.49 -3.17
CA GLY A 319 -20.05 -4.54 -3.28
C GLY A 319 -19.21 -4.59 -4.57
N ARG A 320 -19.55 -5.41 -5.57
CA ARG A 320 -18.86 -5.37 -6.87
C ARG A 320 -19.16 -4.05 -7.59
N ARG A 321 -18.14 -3.21 -7.83
CA ARG A 321 -18.26 -2.01 -8.67
C ARG A 321 -18.43 -2.44 -10.13
N ASN A 322 -19.43 -1.89 -10.81
CA ASN A 322 -19.60 -2.06 -12.25
C ASN A 322 -18.39 -1.42 -12.95
N VAL A 323 -17.66 -2.22 -13.73
CA VAL A 323 -16.72 -1.73 -14.75
C VAL A 323 -17.39 -1.91 -16.09
#